data_AF-A0A4D4L9T8-F1
#
_entry.id   AF-A0A4D4L9T8-F1
#
_cell.length_a   1.000
_cell.length_b   1.000
_cell.length_c   1.000
_cell.angle_alpha   90.00
_cell.angle_beta   90.00
_cell.angle_gamma   90.00
#
_symmetry.space_group_name_H-M   'P 1'
#
loop_
_entity.id
_entity.type
_entity.pdbx_description
1 polymer ?
#
loop_
_entity_poly.entity_id
_entity_poly.type
_entity_poly.pdbx_seq_one_letter_code
_entity_poly.pdbx_strand_id
1 'polypeptide(L)'
;MAVGDSDLTELGMTPRAVQTVEHSLRVGAAGRAILAYLPETIQSEVLDRPVPAEAGPGAYQDDVRLLASLERIRARGYALGHEECAAGWNECAAPVTWDGLVMGSVLVMKPKQVMTRCPVTVIEAVERTAAALADLGRGGPAGSDGDDSRMK
;
A
#
# COMPACT_ATOMS: atom_id res chain seq x y z
N MET A 1 -7.57 7.88 -27.21
CA MET A 1 -7.32 6.86 -26.18
C MET A 1 -5.82 6.78 -25.98
N ALA A 2 -5.34 7.03 -24.76
CA ALA A 2 -3.92 6.82 -24.46
C ALA A 2 -3.65 5.31 -24.48
N VAL A 3 -2.55 4.89 -25.08
CA VAL A 3 -2.19 3.48 -25.17
C VAL A 3 -1.71 3.02 -23.79
N GLY A 4 -2.43 2.05 -23.23
CA GLY A 4 -2.37 1.57 -21.86
C GLY A 4 -3.80 1.22 -21.45
N ASP A 5 -4.22 -0.02 -21.71
CA ASP A 5 -5.64 -0.44 -21.63
C ASP A 5 -6.25 -0.35 -20.22
N SER A 6 -5.47 -0.05 -19.19
CA SER A 6 -5.97 0.11 -17.82
C SER A 6 -6.26 1.58 -17.51
N ASP A 7 -7.54 1.91 -17.39
CA ASP A 7 -8.04 3.15 -16.80
C ASP A 7 -8.64 2.87 -15.41
N LEU A 8 -8.67 3.86 -14.52
CA LEU A 8 -9.25 3.77 -13.18
C LEU A 8 -10.74 3.38 -13.20
N THR A 9 -11.40 3.55 -14.35
CA THR A 9 -12.77 3.08 -14.57
C THR A 9 -12.91 1.55 -14.41
N GLU A 10 -11.84 0.77 -14.60
CA GLU A 10 -11.83 -0.69 -14.36
C GLU A 10 -12.04 -1.07 -12.89
N LEU A 11 -11.77 -0.15 -11.96
CA LEU A 11 -12.06 -0.35 -10.54
C LEU A 11 -13.57 -0.27 -10.24
N GLY A 12 -14.39 0.19 -11.19
CA GLY A 12 -15.80 0.49 -10.96
C GLY A 12 -16.00 1.71 -10.03
N MET A 13 -14.97 2.55 -9.90
CA MET A 13 -14.90 3.66 -8.96
C MET A 13 -14.71 4.98 -9.70
N THR A 14 -15.16 6.08 -9.07
CA THR A 14 -14.80 7.42 -9.54
C THR A 14 -13.34 7.73 -9.16
N PRO A 15 -12.63 8.61 -9.88
CA PRO A 15 -11.27 9.01 -9.49
C PRO A 15 -11.19 9.54 -8.04
N ARG A 16 -12.22 10.26 -7.59
CA ARG A 16 -12.33 10.71 -6.19
C ARG A 16 -12.42 9.53 -5.22
N ALA A 17 -13.25 8.53 -5.53
CA ALA A 17 -13.39 7.35 -4.70
C ALA A 17 -12.06 6.61 -4.58
N VAL A 18 -11.34 6.39 -5.70
CA VAL A 18 -10.00 5.79 -5.72
C VAL A 18 -9.05 6.56 -4.81
N GLN A 19 -9.00 7.89 -4.92
CA GLN A 19 -8.17 8.72 -4.06
C GLN A 19 -8.54 8.54 -2.57
N THR A 20 -9.83 8.52 -2.23
CA THR A 20 -10.29 8.35 -0.84
C THR A 20 -9.81 7.03 -0.24
N VAL A 21 -9.93 5.92 -0.96
CA VAL A 21 -9.55 4.60 -0.43
C VAL A 21 -8.03 4.39 -0.40
N GLU A 22 -7.31 4.79 -1.45
CA GLU A 22 -5.84 4.60 -1.53
C GLU A 22 -5.08 5.53 -0.57
N HIS A 23 -5.66 6.67 -0.19
CA HIS A 23 -5.09 7.56 0.83
C HIS A 23 -5.42 7.12 2.27
N SER A 24 -6.28 6.12 2.44
CA SER A 24 -6.68 5.67 3.77
C SER A 24 -5.60 4.79 4.39
N LEU A 25 -5.18 5.13 5.62
CA LEU A 25 -4.34 4.21 6.42
C LEU A 25 -5.15 3.02 6.97
N ARG A 26 -6.48 3.11 6.96
CA ARG A 26 -7.39 2.08 7.49
C ARG A 26 -7.66 0.96 6.49
N VAL A 27 -7.62 1.27 5.19
CA VAL A 27 -8.09 0.40 4.11
C VAL A 27 -6.93 0.02 3.19
N GLY A 28 -6.98 -1.20 2.67
CA GLY A 28 -6.05 -1.67 1.65
C GLY A 28 -4.72 -2.15 2.23
N ALA A 29 -3.96 -2.84 1.39
CA ALA A 29 -2.66 -3.37 1.77
C ALA A 29 -1.65 -2.23 2.00
N ALA A 30 -1.66 -1.18 1.17
CA ALA A 30 -0.74 -0.06 1.27
C ALA A 30 -0.93 0.73 2.58
N GLY A 31 -2.16 1.12 2.89
CA GLY A 31 -2.52 1.83 4.11
C GLY A 31 -2.12 1.05 5.36
N ARG A 32 -2.48 -0.23 5.42
CA ARG A 32 -2.15 -1.10 6.57
C ARG A 32 -0.65 -1.41 6.68
N ALA A 33 0.07 -1.53 5.55
CA ALA A 33 1.52 -1.68 5.56
C ALA A 33 2.21 -0.49 6.23
N ILE A 34 1.73 0.73 5.98
CA ILE A 34 2.22 1.95 6.64
C ILE A 34 1.76 1.97 8.11
N LEU A 35 0.47 1.79 8.36
CA LEU A 35 -0.14 1.92 9.69
C LEU A 35 0.50 0.98 10.73
N ALA A 36 0.89 -0.24 10.30
CA ALA A 36 1.54 -1.22 11.15
C ALA A 36 2.88 -0.74 11.77
N TYR A 37 3.51 0.27 11.16
CA TYR A 37 4.79 0.84 11.62
C TYR A 37 4.66 2.21 12.27
N LEU A 38 3.45 2.79 12.29
CA LEU A 38 3.19 4.05 12.97
C LEU A 38 2.96 3.83 14.48
N PRO A 39 3.17 4.87 15.31
CA PRO A 39 2.90 4.81 16.75
C PRO A 39 1.45 4.44 17.09
N GLU A 40 1.23 3.80 18.24
CA GLU A 40 -0.10 3.37 18.71
C GLU A 40 -1.10 4.54 18.83
N THR A 41 -0.63 5.76 19.07
CA THR A 41 -1.48 6.96 19.08
C THR A 41 -2.10 7.22 17.72
N ILE A 42 -1.32 7.10 16.64
CA ILE A 42 -1.81 7.24 15.27
C ILE A 42 -2.69 6.05 14.88
N GLN A 43 -2.35 4.84 15.33
CA GLN A 43 -3.21 3.67 15.12
C GLN A 43 -4.59 3.87 15.74
N SER A 44 -4.64 4.35 16.99
CA SER A 44 -5.88 4.69 17.69
C SER A 44 -6.67 5.76 16.93
N GLU A 45 -6.02 6.84 16.48
CA GLU A 45 -6.69 7.89 15.69
C GLU A 45 -7.30 7.36 14.39
N VAL A 46 -6.65 6.41 13.72
CA VAL A 46 -7.18 5.77 12.49
C VAL A 46 -8.33 4.81 12.83
N LEU A 47 -8.24 4.10 13.96
CA LEU A 47 -9.30 3.20 14.45
C LEU A 47 -10.58 3.95 14.81
N ASP A 48 -10.46 5.18 15.31
CA ASP A 48 -11.60 6.05 15.62
C ASP A 48 -12.29 6.64 14.37
N ARG A 49 -11.67 6.52 13.18
CA ARG A 49 -12.30 6.97 11.92
C ARG A 49 -13.16 5.87 11.31
N PRO A 50 -14.33 6.23 10.73
CA PRO A 50 -15.15 5.26 10.03
C PRO A 50 -14.41 4.68 8.82
N VAL A 51 -14.74 3.44 8.46
CA VAL A 51 -14.33 2.87 7.17
C VAL A 51 -14.93 3.74 6.05
N PRO A 52 -14.13 4.18 5.05
CA PRO A 52 -14.64 4.89 3.89
C PRO A 52 -15.82 4.15 3.25
N ALA A 53 -16.88 4.88 2.88
CA ALA A 53 -18.07 4.29 2.28
C ALA A 53 -17.78 3.66 0.91
N GLU A 54 -16.72 4.11 0.25
CA GLU A 54 -16.23 3.64 -1.04
C GLU A 54 -15.34 2.39 -0.93
N ALA A 55 -14.99 1.94 0.28
CA ALA A 55 -14.13 0.79 0.47
C ALA A 55 -14.78 -0.51 -0.05
N GLY A 56 -13.94 -1.42 -0.51
CA GLY A 56 -14.37 -2.73 -0.97
C GLY A 56 -14.93 -3.61 0.16
N PRO A 57 -15.63 -4.70 -0.20
CA PRO A 57 -16.33 -5.57 0.76
C PRO A 57 -15.38 -6.31 1.72
N GLY A 58 -14.09 -6.38 1.41
CA GLY A 58 -13.07 -7.00 2.26
C GLY A 58 -12.50 -6.08 3.33
N ALA A 59 -12.85 -4.78 3.33
CA ALA A 59 -12.34 -3.82 4.30
C ALA A 59 -12.70 -4.22 5.74
N TYR A 60 -11.73 -4.05 6.65
CA TYR A 60 -11.90 -4.37 8.06
C TYR A 60 -12.89 -3.43 8.74
N GLN A 61 -14.08 -3.96 9.05
CA GLN A 61 -15.14 -3.25 9.80
C GLN A 61 -14.92 -3.32 11.32
N ASP A 62 -14.11 -4.27 11.77
CA ASP A 62 -13.84 -4.55 13.18
C ASP A 62 -12.40 -4.16 13.53
N ASP A 63 -12.25 -3.27 14.51
CA ASP A 63 -10.98 -2.76 15.01
C ASP A 63 -10.07 -3.87 15.53
N VAL A 64 -10.64 -4.91 16.17
CA VAL A 64 -9.86 -6.04 16.68
C VAL A 64 -9.19 -6.79 15.53
N ARG A 65 -9.92 -7.01 14.44
CA ARG A 65 -9.36 -7.66 13.25
C ARG A 65 -8.36 -6.77 12.52
N LEU A 66 -8.59 -5.46 12.48
CA LEU A 66 -7.64 -4.52 11.89
C LEU A 66 -6.31 -4.55 12.67
N LEU A 67 -6.35 -4.42 14.00
CA LEU A 67 -5.16 -4.50 14.87
C LEU A 67 -4.41 -5.83 14.70
N ALA A 68 -5.12 -6.96 14.75
CA ALA A 68 -4.51 -8.27 14.50
C ALA A 68 -3.91 -8.40 13.09
N SER A 69 -4.39 -7.62 12.12
CA SER A 69 -3.76 -7.55 10.79
C SER A 69 -2.44 -6.75 10.82
N LEU A 70 -2.36 -5.68 11.60
CA LEU A 70 -1.15 -4.86 11.74
C LEU A 70 -0.03 -5.65 12.43
N GLU A 71 -0.35 -6.38 13.49
CA GLU A 71 0.61 -7.28 14.16
C GLU A 71 1.17 -8.33 13.20
N ARG A 72 0.30 -8.96 12.40
CA ARG A 72 0.72 -9.92 11.37
C ARG A 72 1.63 -9.28 10.33
N ILE A 73 1.34 -8.04 9.91
CA ILE A 73 2.18 -7.29 8.98
C ILE A 73 3.57 -7.07 9.59
N ARG A 74 3.67 -6.59 10.83
CA ARG A 74 4.96 -6.40 11.51
C ARG A 74 5.76 -7.70 11.62
N ALA A 75 5.09 -8.82 11.85
CA ALA A 75 5.75 -10.12 12.00
C ALA A 75 6.30 -10.67 10.68
N ARG A 76 5.66 -10.39 9.54
CA ARG A 76 6.00 -11.02 8.25
C ARG A 76 6.59 -10.08 7.20
N GLY A 77 6.51 -8.77 7.37
CA GLY A 77 7.09 -7.77 6.45
C GLY A 77 6.20 -7.31 5.30
N TYR A 78 4.97 -7.83 5.16
CA TYR A 78 4.07 -7.47 4.06
C TYR A 78 2.59 -7.48 4.46
N ALA A 79 1.77 -6.73 3.73
CA ALA A 79 0.32 -6.68 3.80
C ALA A 79 -0.29 -7.37 2.59
N LEU A 80 -1.41 -8.06 2.79
CA LEU A 80 -2.24 -8.62 1.73
C LEU A 80 -3.63 -8.02 1.87
N GLY A 81 -4.13 -7.43 0.79
CA GLY A 81 -5.47 -6.86 0.68
C GLY A 81 -6.35 -7.77 -0.17
N HIS A 82 -7.52 -8.14 0.36
CA HIS A 82 -8.47 -8.97 -0.36
C HIS A 82 -9.77 -8.22 -0.55
N GLU A 83 -9.95 -7.59 -1.72
CA GLU A 83 -11.10 -6.74 -2.03
C GLU A 83 -11.32 -5.64 -0.99
N GLU A 84 -10.23 -5.11 -0.43
CA GLU A 84 -10.25 -4.07 0.60
C GLU A 84 -10.40 -2.67 0.01
N CYS A 85 -9.54 -2.30 -0.95
CA CYS A 85 -9.61 -0.99 -1.60
C CYS A 85 -10.79 -0.93 -2.58
N ALA A 86 -10.94 -1.96 -3.42
CA ALA A 86 -11.99 -2.07 -4.42
C ALA A 86 -12.54 -3.50 -4.53
N ALA A 87 -13.84 -3.63 -4.84
CA ALA A 87 -14.47 -4.92 -5.08
C ALA A 87 -13.83 -5.62 -6.30
N GLY A 88 -13.51 -6.90 -6.18
CA GLY A 88 -12.88 -7.66 -7.26
C GLY A 88 -11.38 -7.42 -7.44
N TRP A 89 -10.70 -6.71 -6.54
CA TRP A 89 -9.26 -6.43 -6.62
C TRP A 89 -8.51 -6.95 -5.40
N ASN A 90 -7.33 -7.53 -5.62
CA ASN A 90 -6.44 -8.00 -4.57
C ASN A 90 -5.10 -7.27 -4.65
N GLU A 91 -4.46 -7.14 -3.49
CA GLU A 91 -3.30 -6.28 -3.27
C GLU A 91 -2.22 -7.01 -2.45
N CYS A 92 -0.97 -6.67 -2.71
CA CYS A 92 0.17 -7.07 -1.90
C CYS A 92 1.12 -5.88 -1.74
N ALA A 93 1.35 -5.45 -0.51
CA ALA A 93 2.19 -4.30 -0.21
C ALA A 93 3.28 -4.61 0.81
N ALA A 94 4.41 -3.92 0.73
CA ALA A 94 5.46 -3.94 1.77
C ALA A 94 5.85 -2.52 2.16
N PRO A 95 6.14 -2.26 3.45
CA PRO A 95 6.52 -0.95 3.95
C PRO A 95 7.93 -0.57 3.46
N VAL A 96 8.13 0.69 3.14
CA VAL A 96 9.45 1.29 2.89
C VAL A 96 9.87 2.04 4.14
N THR A 97 11.03 1.72 4.70
CA THR A 97 11.50 2.34 5.94
C THR A 97 12.88 2.95 5.79
N TRP A 98 13.08 4.19 6.26
CA TRP A 98 14.38 4.86 6.37
C TRP A 98 14.70 5.08 7.85
N ASP A 99 15.88 4.64 8.28
CA ASP A 99 16.33 4.75 9.68
C ASP A 99 15.31 4.30 10.74
N GLY A 100 14.54 3.25 10.42
CA GLY A 100 13.52 2.69 11.30
C GLY A 100 12.17 3.41 11.28
N LEU A 101 12.03 4.48 10.50
CA LEU A 101 10.78 5.20 10.27
C LEU A 101 10.16 4.78 8.95
N VAL A 102 8.84 4.57 8.93
CA VAL A 102 8.11 4.26 7.69
C VAL A 102 7.94 5.51 6.84
N MET A 103 8.33 5.43 5.57
CA MET A 103 8.25 6.51 4.59
C MET A 103 7.12 6.30 3.58
N GLY A 104 6.63 5.07 3.45
CA GLY A 104 5.58 4.70 2.52
C GLY A 104 5.46 3.19 2.36
N SER A 105 4.93 2.75 1.23
CA SER A 105 4.87 1.34 0.86
C SER A 105 4.99 1.16 -0.66
N VAL A 106 5.41 -0.05 -1.08
CA VAL A 106 5.33 -0.52 -2.47
C VAL A 106 4.17 -1.48 -2.57
N LEU A 107 3.33 -1.34 -3.60
CA LEU A 107 2.12 -2.14 -3.81
C LEU A 107 2.11 -2.76 -5.21
N VAL A 108 1.65 -4.00 -5.29
CA VAL A 108 1.12 -4.61 -6.52
C VAL A 108 -0.35 -4.89 -6.32
N MET A 109 -1.19 -4.39 -7.23
CA MET A 109 -2.63 -4.62 -7.26
C MET A 109 -3.04 -5.29 -8.58
N LYS A 110 -3.94 -6.27 -8.51
CA LYS A 110 -4.45 -7.02 -9.67
C LYS A 110 -5.91 -7.44 -9.47
N PRO A 111 -6.68 -7.67 -10.55
CA PRO A 111 -8.00 -8.26 -10.42
C PRO A 111 -7.92 -9.60 -9.69
N LYS A 112 -8.86 -9.86 -8.78
CA LYS A 112 -8.96 -11.08 -7.96
C LYS A 112 -8.97 -12.36 -8.80
N GLN A 113 -9.50 -12.32 -10.01
CA GLN A 113 -9.51 -13.46 -10.93
C GLN A 113 -8.10 -13.77 -11.49
N VAL A 114 -7.23 -12.76 -11.57
CA VAL A 114 -5.82 -12.90 -11.98
C VAL A 114 -4.95 -13.28 -10.79
N MET A 115 -5.16 -12.63 -9.64
CA MET A 115 -4.41 -12.86 -8.40
C MET A 115 -5.36 -13.29 -7.26
N THR A 116 -5.92 -14.50 -7.35
CA THR A 116 -6.87 -15.00 -6.33
C THR A 116 -6.20 -15.20 -4.97
N ARG A 117 -4.96 -15.69 -4.99
CA ARG A 117 -4.03 -15.66 -3.86
C ARG A 117 -2.77 -14.96 -4.33
N CYS A 118 -2.13 -14.20 -3.46
CA CYS A 118 -0.84 -13.60 -3.79
C CYS A 118 0.24 -14.68 -3.88
N PRO A 119 0.88 -14.90 -5.05
CA PRO A 119 1.96 -15.86 -5.17
C PRO A 119 3.16 -15.43 -4.32
N VAL A 120 3.89 -16.39 -3.76
CA VAL A 120 5.12 -16.11 -2.98
C VAL A 120 6.11 -15.28 -3.79
N THR A 121 6.24 -15.52 -5.10
CA THR A 121 7.12 -14.75 -5.99
C THR A 121 6.74 -13.27 -6.09
N VAL A 122 5.45 -12.92 -5.98
CA VAL A 122 4.99 -11.52 -5.95
C VAL A 122 5.30 -10.89 -4.60
N ILE A 123 5.07 -11.62 -3.51
CA ILE A 123 5.42 -11.16 -2.15
C ILE A 123 6.91 -10.82 -2.08
N GLU A 124 7.77 -11.77 -2.47
CA GLU A 124 9.22 -11.57 -2.47
C GLU A 124 9.64 -10.41 -3.38
N ALA A 125 8.99 -10.23 -4.53
CA ALA A 125 9.32 -9.12 -5.42
C ALA A 125 8.97 -7.76 -4.81
N VAL A 126 7.78 -7.65 -4.20
CA VAL A 126 7.35 -6.44 -3.49
C VAL A 126 8.27 -6.13 -2.31
N GLU A 127 8.61 -7.13 -1.50
CA GLU A 127 9.55 -6.98 -0.38
C GLU A 127 10.95 -6.57 -0.84
N ARG A 128 11.52 -7.23 -1.86
CA ARG A 128 12.82 -6.84 -2.44
C ARG A 128 12.81 -5.42 -2.95
N THR A 129 11.70 -4.96 -3.53
CA THR A 129 11.58 -3.61 -4.05
C THR A 129 11.51 -2.59 -2.92
N ALA A 130 10.72 -2.87 -1.88
CA ALA A 130 10.65 -2.03 -0.70
C ALA A 130 12.00 -1.96 0.04
N ALA A 131 12.73 -3.07 0.13
CA ALA A 131 14.08 -3.11 0.68
C ALA A 131 15.07 -2.29 -0.15
N ALA A 132 15.03 -2.39 -1.48
CA ALA A 132 15.90 -1.58 -2.35
C ALA A 132 15.64 -0.07 -2.16
N LEU A 133 14.37 0.35 -2.02
CA LEU A 133 14.04 1.74 -1.69
C LEU A 133 14.47 2.14 -0.28
N ALA A 134 14.41 1.21 0.68
CA ALA A 134 14.88 1.43 2.03
C ALA A 134 16.41 1.68 2.08
N ASP A 135 17.18 0.94 1.29
CA ASP A 135 18.64 1.07 1.21
C ASP A 135 19.09 2.42 0.65
N LEU A 136 18.34 2.99 -0.31
CA LEU A 136 18.60 4.34 -0.84
C LEU A 136 18.49 5.42 0.24
N GLY A 137 17.59 5.24 1.21
CA GLY A 137 17.44 6.17 2.33
C GLY A 137 18.56 6.10 3.36
N ARG A 138 19.26 4.96 3.46
CA ARG A 138 20.40 4.77 4.39
C ARG A 138 21.71 5.38 3.88
N GLY A 139 21.77 5.77 2.61
CA GLY A 139 23.03 6.10 1.94
C GLY A 139 22.91 7.14 0.82
N GLY A 140 21.96 8.06 0.88
CA GLY A 140 21.90 9.16 -0.08
C GLY A 140 23.25 9.91 -0.13
N PRO A 141 23.90 10.06 -1.30
CA PRO A 141 25.10 10.87 -1.38
C PRO A 141 24.75 12.32 -1.04
N ALA A 142 25.44 12.89 -0.06
CA ALA A 142 25.67 14.32 -0.04
C ALA A 142 26.51 14.65 -1.31
N GLY A 143 25.85 15.12 -2.37
CA GLY A 143 26.49 15.67 -3.57
C GLY A 143 26.32 14.84 -4.84
N SER A 144 25.42 15.24 -5.73
CA SER A 144 25.72 16.26 -6.73
C SER A 144 24.46 16.53 -7.55
N ASP A 145 24.05 17.80 -7.60
CA ASP A 145 23.30 18.32 -8.73
C ASP A 145 24.11 18.03 -9.99
N GLY A 146 23.73 16.96 -10.68
CA GLY A 146 24.34 16.49 -11.92
C GLY A 146 23.39 16.72 -13.08
N ASP A 147 23.49 17.92 -13.66
CA ASP A 147 23.34 18.15 -15.09
C ASP A 147 21.95 17.94 -15.73
N ASP A 148 21.03 18.87 -15.47
CA ASP A 148 19.84 19.12 -16.31
C ASP A 148 20.22 19.93 -17.57
N SER A 149 21.13 19.39 -18.39
CA SER A 149 21.49 19.96 -19.69
C SER A 149 21.21 19.01 -20.86
N ARG A 150 20.08 18.31 -20.83
CA ARG A 150 19.54 17.64 -22.03
C ARG A 150 18.03 17.75 -22.15
N MET A 151 17.58 18.95 -22.52
CA MET A 151 16.49 19.10 -23.49
C MET A 151 16.67 20.42 -24.25
N LYS A 152 17.36 20.35 -25.40
CA LYS A 152 17.17 21.27 -26.52
C LYS A 152 16.47 20.49 -27.63
#